data_AF-A0A976Q4K2-F1
#
_entry.id   AF-A0A976Q4K2-F1
#
_cell.length_a   1.000
_cell.length_b   1.000
_cell.length_c   1.000
_cell.angle_alpha   90.00
_cell.angle_beta   90.00
_cell.angle_gamma   90.00
#
_symmetry.space_group_name_H-M   'P 1'
#
loop_
_entity.id
_entity.type
_entity.pdbx_description
1 polymer ?
#
loop_
_entity_poly.entity_id
_entity_poly.type
_entity_poly.pdbx_seq_one_letter_code
_entity_poly.pdbx_strand_id
1 'polypeptide(L)'
;MKIEDHRQLLDPLTSSGFIGECFHEEAEFQDHVVGSAFLELVTFLGCSPNISLAPQDDTGQGFCFIRLHKFNVLPRLFSGSNSVAPHCKRCHQKRNEWFEILETRNEAGLCTQCTRMDLVDLLTWRKRAALTQLAIEVMNIYPHEAVPSPILIGQLEKYSGVRWGHAYLQEDRNA
;
A
#
# COMPACT_ATOMS: atom_id res chain seq x y z
N MET A 1 1.67 18.31 -9.16
CA MET A 1 0.72 17.53 -10.00
C MET A 1 -0.23 16.82 -9.05
N LYS A 2 -1.49 16.56 -9.41
CA LYS A 2 -2.37 15.69 -8.63
C LYS A 2 -2.52 14.40 -9.43
N ILE A 3 -2.30 13.24 -8.81
CA ILE A 3 -2.49 11.97 -9.51
C ILE A 3 -3.98 11.72 -9.66
N GLU A 4 -4.42 11.51 -10.90
CA GLU A 4 -5.80 11.16 -11.25
C GLU A 4 -5.85 9.85 -12.05
N ASP A 5 -4.66 9.30 -12.35
CA ASP A 5 -4.49 8.07 -13.10
C ASP A 5 -3.16 7.41 -12.72
N HIS A 6 -3.18 6.13 -12.36
CA HIS A 6 -1.99 5.33 -12.06
C HIS A 6 -0.93 5.37 -13.18
N ARG A 7 -1.35 5.54 -14.44
CA ARG A 7 -0.45 5.65 -15.60
C ARG A 7 0.55 6.80 -15.49
N GLN A 8 0.20 7.85 -14.73
CA GLN A 8 1.10 8.98 -14.46
C GLN A 8 2.32 8.60 -13.61
N LEU A 9 2.31 7.43 -12.96
CA LEU A 9 3.43 6.89 -12.20
C LEU A 9 4.27 5.87 -12.99
N LEU A 10 3.81 5.37 -14.14
CA LEU A 10 4.53 4.32 -14.88
C LEU A 10 5.91 4.79 -15.35
N ASP A 11 5.99 5.93 -16.04
CA ASP A 11 7.28 6.44 -16.52
C ASP A 11 8.22 6.81 -15.37
N PRO A 12 7.79 7.53 -14.32
CA PRO A 12 8.66 7.84 -13.18
C PRO A 12 9.16 6.60 -12.43
N LEU A 13 8.31 5.60 -12.21
CA LEU A 13 8.67 4.37 -11.50
C LEU A 13 9.60 3.47 -12.33
N THR A 14 9.39 3.42 -13.64
CA THR A 14 10.29 2.71 -14.57
C THR A 14 11.64 3.43 -14.62
N SER A 15 11.63 4.76 -14.77
CA SER A 15 12.85 5.56 -14.86
C SER A 15 13.67 5.58 -13.57
N SER A 16 13.02 5.45 -12.41
CA SER A 16 13.73 5.31 -11.13
C SER A 16 14.29 3.91 -10.91
N GLY A 17 13.98 2.95 -11.79
CA GLY A 17 14.34 1.54 -11.60
C GLY A 17 13.58 0.86 -10.47
N PHE A 18 12.39 1.35 -10.09
CA PHE A 18 11.56 0.70 -9.05
C PHE A 18 10.74 -0.46 -9.62
N ILE A 19 10.14 -0.26 -10.81
CA ILE A 19 9.42 -1.30 -11.56
C ILE A 19 10.14 -1.62 -12.88
N GLY A 20 9.94 -2.84 -13.37
CA GLY A 20 10.32 -3.27 -14.71
C GLY A 20 9.10 -3.59 -15.58
N GLU A 21 9.25 -4.60 -16.43
CA GLU A 21 8.21 -5.05 -17.35
C GLU A 21 6.93 -5.51 -16.62
N CYS A 22 5.77 -5.14 -17.18
CA CYS A 22 4.47 -5.64 -16.76
C CYS A 22 4.30 -7.08 -17.26
N PHE A 23 4.04 -8.03 -16.37
CA PHE A 23 3.86 -9.44 -16.73
C PHE A 23 2.43 -9.94 -16.50
N HIS A 24 1.62 -9.20 -15.76
CA HIS A 24 0.22 -9.53 -15.52
C HIS A 24 -0.60 -8.25 -15.31
N GLU A 25 -1.80 -8.19 -15.89
CA GLU A 25 -2.70 -7.05 -15.78
C GLU A 25 -4.13 -7.53 -15.56
N GLU A 26 -4.80 -6.88 -14.60
CA GLU A 26 -6.20 -7.11 -14.26
C GLU A 26 -7.00 -5.81 -14.33
N ALA A 27 -8.32 -5.91 -14.13
CA ALA A 27 -9.21 -4.75 -14.12
C ALA A 27 -8.82 -3.70 -13.07
N GLU A 28 -8.20 -4.11 -11.96
CA GLU A 28 -7.94 -3.25 -10.80
C GLU A 28 -6.45 -2.97 -10.53
N PHE A 29 -5.53 -3.71 -11.15
CA PHE A 29 -4.09 -3.55 -10.91
C PHE A 29 -3.23 -4.04 -12.09
N GLN A 30 -1.94 -3.70 -12.04
CA GLN A 30 -0.89 -4.21 -12.92
C GLN A 30 0.27 -4.75 -12.07
N ASP A 31 0.75 -5.93 -12.41
CA ASP A 31 1.88 -6.58 -11.75
C ASP A 31 3.12 -6.48 -12.63
N HIS A 32 4.20 -5.96 -12.03
CA HIS A 32 5.47 -5.69 -12.67
C HIS A 32 6.59 -6.43 -11.98
N VAL A 33 7.56 -6.92 -12.75
CA VAL A 33 8.83 -7.37 -12.16
C VAL A 33 9.50 -6.20 -11.45
N VAL A 34 10.31 -6.48 -10.43
CA VAL A 34 11.05 -5.42 -9.75
C VAL A 34 12.08 -4.79 -10.69
N GLY A 35 12.29 -3.47 -10.56
CA GLY A 35 13.28 -2.75 -11.35
C GLY A 35 14.70 -2.90 -10.81
N SER A 36 15.68 -2.42 -11.59
CA SER A 36 17.12 -2.56 -11.29
C SER A 36 17.58 -1.87 -10.00
N ALA A 37 16.86 -0.83 -9.55
CA ALA A 37 17.17 -0.09 -8.32
C ALA A 37 16.28 -0.50 -7.13
N PHE A 38 15.48 -1.57 -7.26
CA PHE A 38 14.55 -1.99 -6.21
C PHE A 38 15.21 -2.18 -4.83
N LEU A 39 16.37 -2.86 -4.78
CA LEU A 39 17.11 -3.09 -3.53
C LEU A 39 17.71 -1.81 -2.93
N GLU A 40 17.86 -0.75 -3.73
CA GLU A 40 18.29 0.58 -3.24
C GLU A 40 17.10 1.39 -2.72
N LEU A 41 15.92 1.15 -3.28
CA LEU A 41 14.68 1.88 -3.00
C LEU A 41 13.85 1.26 -1.88
N VAL A 42 14.13 0.01 -1.49
CA VAL A 42 13.50 -0.71 -0.38
C VAL A 42 14.57 -1.15 0.62
N THR A 43 14.37 -0.81 1.89
CA THR A 43 15.26 -1.23 2.98
C THR A 43 14.73 -2.51 3.61
N PHE A 44 15.56 -3.56 3.62
CA PHE A 44 15.25 -4.82 4.27
C PHE A 44 15.74 -4.85 5.71
N LEU A 45 14.87 -5.26 6.62
CA LEU A 45 15.10 -5.31 8.06
C LEU A 45 15.40 -6.75 8.46
N GLY A 46 16.67 -7.16 8.36
CA GLY A 46 17.12 -8.51 8.70
C GLY A 46 18.50 -8.85 8.15
N CYS A 47 19.09 -9.95 8.60
CA CYS A 47 20.49 -10.28 8.27
C CYS A 47 20.68 -10.96 6.90
N SER A 48 19.62 -11.51 6.27
CA SER A 48 19.70 -12.16 4.95
C SER A 48 18.31 -12.55 4.45
N PRO A 49 17.52 -11.63 3.87
CA PRO A 49 16.22 -11.99 3.30
C PRO A 49 16.46 -12.80 2.01
N ASN A 50 16.01 -14.07 1.99
CA ASN A 50 16.08 -14.90 0.79
C ASN A 50 14.94 -14.51 -0.15
N ILE A 51 15.12 -13.43 -0.91
CA ILE A 51 14.11 -12.89 -1.81
C ILE A 51 14.50 -13.23 -3.24
N SER A 52 13.64 -13.98 -3.93
CA SER A 52 13.76 -14.12 -5.38
C SER A 52 13.23 -12.87 -6.06
N LEU A 53 14.04 -12.19 -6.88
CA LEU A 53 13.63 -10.98 -7.61
C LEU A 53 13.16 -11.27 -9.04
N ALA A 54 13.33 -12.51 -9.48
CA ALA A 54 12.90 -12.98 -10.80
C ALA A 54 12.12 -14.29 -10.63
N PRO A 55 11.21 -14.60 -11.57
CA PRO A 55 10.60 -15.92 -11.65
C PRO A 55 11.69 -16.99 -11.74
N GLN A 56 11.61 -18.04 -10.91
CA GLN A 56 12.54 -19.17 -10.98
C GLN A 56 12.02 -20.32 -11.85
N ASP A 57 10.72 -20.33 -12.16
CA ASP A 57 10.06 -21.34 -12.99
C ASP A 57 8.87 -20.76 -13.79
N ASP A 58 8.32 -21.57 -14.70
CA ASP A 58 7.15 -21.24 -15.54
C ASP A 58 5.85 -21.11 -14.73
N THR A 59 5.87 -21.40 -13.42
CA THR A 59 4.69 -21.27 -12.55
C THR A 59 4.53 -19.86 -12.01
N GLY A 60 5.59 -19.03 -12.07
CA GLY A 60 5.57 -17.65 -11.59
C GLY A 60 5.36 -17.52 -10.09
N GLN A 61 5.48 -18.60 -9.31
CA GLN A 61 5.28 -18.58 -7.87
C GLN A 61 6.57 -18.19 -7.13
N GLY A 62 6.42 -17.45 -6.03
CA GLY A 62 7.48 -17.31 -5.03
C GLY A 62 8.58 -16.26 -5.30
N PHE A 63 8.37 -15.30 -6.21
CA PHE A 63 9.27 -14.16 -6.39
C PHE A 63 8.61 -12.83 -5.99
N CYS A 64 9.42 -11.86 -5.60
CA CYS A 64 8.99 -10.51 -5.27
C CYS A 64 8.66 -9.73 -6.54
N PHE A 65 7.51 -9.07 -6.54
CA PHE A 65 7.04 -8.23 -7.63
C PHE A 65 6.31 -7.01 -7.09
N ILE A 66 6.07 -6.03 -7.97
CA ILE A 66 5.36 -4.79 -7.62
C ILE A 66 3.97 -4.83 -8.22
N ARG A 67 2.96 -4.70 -7.37
CA ARG A 67 1.57 -4.51 -7.78
C ARG A 67 1.22 -3.03 -7.73
N LEU A 68 0.96 -2.44 -8.88
CA LEU A 68 0.46 -1.08 -9.03
C LEU A 68 -1.07 -1.13 -9.14
N HIS A 69 -1.76 -0.70 -8.09
CA HIS A 69 -3.21 -0.60 -8.11
C HIS A 69 -3.65 0.55 -9.00
N LYS A 70 -4.72 0.35 -9.79
CA LYS A 70 -5.29 1.39 -10.64
C LYS A 70 -5.96 2.46 -9.78
N PHE A 71 -5.88 3.71 -10.24
CA PHE A 71 -6.46 4.84 -9.52
C PHE A 71 -7.97 4.67 -9.35
N ASN A 72 -8.47 4.86 -8.14
CA ASN A 72 -9.91 4.88 -7.87
C ASN A 72 -10.36 6.29 -7.48
N VAL A 73 -11.51 6.71 -8.04
CA VAL A 73 -12.11 8.02 -7.74
C VAL A 73 -12.43 8.16 -6.26
N LEU A 74 -12.87 7.07 -5.62
CA LEU A 74 -13.12 7.01 -4.18
C LEU A 74 -12.01 6.22 -3.48
N PRO A 75 -11.54 6.65 -2.28
CA PRO A 75 -10.59 5.88 -1.50
C PRO A 75 -11.10 4.45 -1.26
N ARG A 76 -10.21 3.47 -1.41
CA ARG A 76 -10.44 2.07 -1.06
C ARG A 76 -9.65 1.71 0.17
N LEU A 77 -10.23 0.85 1.01
CA LEU A 77 -9.51 0.24 2.09
C LEU A 77 -8.63 -0.90 1.55
N PHE A 78 -7.34 -0.79 1.83
CA PHE A 78 -6.37 -1.86 1.70
C PHE A 78 -6.14 -2.46 3.10
N SER A 79 -6.53 -3.71 3.26
CA SER A 79 -6.48 -4.46 4.52
C SER A 79 -6.07 -5.92 4.28
N GLY A 80 -5.52 -6.56 5.29
CA GLY A 80 -5.24 -7.99 5.31
C GLY A 80 -5.64 -8.63 6.65
N SER A 81 -5.29 -9.90 6.83
CA SER A 81 -5.54 -10.68 8.05
C SER A 81 -4.99 -10.04 9.33
N ASN A 82 -3.95 -9.20 9.21
CA ASN A 82 -3.32 -8.47 10.30
C ASN A 82 -3.92 -7.07 10.55
N SER A 83 -4.92 -6.67 9.77
CA SER A 83 -5.61 -5.39 9.94
C SER A 83 -6.41 -5.37 11.24
N VAL A 84 -6.39 -4.21 11.91
CA VAL A 84 -7.08 -4.00 13.19
C VAL A 84 -7.87 -2.72 13.13
N ALA A 85 -8.88 -2.63 14.01
CA ALA A 85 -9.67 -1.41 14.18
C ALA A 85 -8.76 -0.18 14.36
N PRO A 86 -8.99 0.89 13.59
CA PRO A 86 -8.17 2.09 13.69
C PRO A 86 -8.49 2.83 14.99
N HIS A 87 -7.60 3.75 15.37
CA HIS A 87 -7.77 4.55 16.59
C HIS A 87 -8.22 5.97 16.27
N CYS A 88 -9.05 6.54 17.15
CA CYS A 88 -9.39 7.97 17.12
C CYS A 88 -8.13 8.81 17.36
N LYS A 89 -7.95 9.91 16.61
CA LYS A 89 -6.81 10.82 16.79
C LYS A 89 -6.85 11.63 18.09
N ARG A 90 -8.01 11.74 18.74
CA ARG A 90 -8.19 12.53 19.97
C ARG A 90 -8.03 11.70 21.23
N CYS A 91 -8.87 10.67 21.40
CA CYS A 91 -8.87 9.86 22.62
C CYS A 91 -8.02 8.59 22.52
N HIS A 92 -7.48 8.29 21.33
CA HIS A 92 -6.68 7.10 21.04
C HIS A 92 -7.38 5.75 21.27
N GLN A 93 -8.69 5.75 21.54
CA GLN A 93 -9.51 4.55 21.65
C GLN A 93 -9.78 3.94 20.27
N LYS A 94 -9.93 2.61 20.25
CA LYS A 94 -10.29 1.85 19.05
C LYS A 94 -11.68 2.27 18.55
N ARG A 95 -11.84 2.33 17.23
CA ARG A 95 -13.11 2.58 16.55
C ARG A 95 -13.60 1.24 16.01
N ASN A 96 -14.44 0.52 16.75
CA ASN A 96 -14.88 -0.82 16.32
C ASN A 96 -15.89 -0.77 15.16
N GLU A 97 -16.71 0.28 15.08
CA GLU A 97 -17.71 0.52 14.00
C GLU A 97 -17.07 0.95 12.66
N TRP A 98 -15.75 0.85 12.52
CA TRP A 98 -15.01 1.43 11.39
C TRP A 98 -15.34 0.79 10.04
N PHE A 99 -15.69 -0.51 10.05
CA PHE A 99 -16.01 -1.25 8.84
C PHE A 99 -17.35 -0.80 8.26
N GLU A 100 -18.37 -0.60 9.11
CA GLU A 100 -19.69 -0.09 8.70
C GLU A 100 -19.58 1.33 8.09
N ILE A 101 -18.71 2.18 8.64
CA ILE A 101 -18.46 3.52 8.11
C ILE A 101 -17.88 3.44 6.68
N LEU A 102 -17.02 2.46 6.41
CA LEU A 102 -16.45 2.24 5.08
C LEU A 102 -17.45 1.63 4.08
N GLU A 103 -18.24 0.64 4.50
CA GLU A 103 -19.27 0.02 3.66
C GLU A 103 -20.34 1.02 3.25
N THR A 104 -20.79 1.84 4.20
CA THR A 104 -21.77 2.91 3.95
C THR A 104 -21.17 4.10 3.20
N ARG A 105 -19.85 4.08 2.94
CA ARG A 105 -19.08 5.17 2.33
C ARG A 105 -19.30 6.51 3.02
N ASN A 106 -19.52 6.48 4.33
CA ASN A 106 -19.66 7.71 5.08
C ASN A 106 -18.27 8.30 5.28
N GLU A 107 -18.05 9.50 4.75
CA GLU A 107 -16.75 10.18 4.85
C GLU A 107 -16.38 10.52 6.29
N ALA A 108 -17.35 10.50 7.22
CA ALA A 108 -17.15 10.82 8.62
C ALA A 108 -17.84 9.83 9.57
N GLY A 109 -17.17 9.48 10.66
CA GLY A 109 -17.76 8.68 11.74
C GLY A 109 -17.68 9.41 13.08
N LEU A 110 -18.69 9.22 13.93
CA LEU A 110 -18.66 9.67 15.32
C LEU A 110 -17.86 8.69 16.20
N CYS A 111 -16.95 9.21 17.02
CA CYS A 111 -16.29 8.44 18.05
C CYS A 111 -17.26 8.21 19.22
N THR A 112 -17.62 6.96 19.50
CA THR A 112 -18.51 6.64 20.64
C THR A 112 -17.89 6.95 22.00
N GLN A 113 -16.56 7.10 22.08
CA GLN A 113 -15.85 7.35 23.34
C GLN A 113 -15.65 8.84 23.67
N CYS A 114 -15.38 9.67 22.67
CA CYS A 114 -15.10 11.10 22.88
C CYS A 114 -15.97 12.04 22.05
N THR A 115 -17.01 11.49 21.40
CA THR A 115 -18.02 12.19 20.59
C THR A 115 -17.47 13.05 19.47
N ARG A 116 -16.19 12.89 19.12
CA ARG A 116 -15.56 13.58 17.99
C ARG A 116 -16.01 12.93 16.69
N MET A 117 -16.44 13.77 15.75
CA MET A 117 -16.60 13.37 14.37
C MET A 117 -15.23 13.44 13.69
N ASP A 118 -14.77 12.32 13.15
CA ASP A 118 -13.51 12.22 12.41
C ASP A 118 -13.81 11.73 11.00
N LEU A 119 -13.13 12.33 10.02
CA LEU A 119 -13.11 11.77 8.67
C LEU A 119 -12.41 10.40 8.71
N VAL A 120 -12.88 9.45 7.91
CA VAL A 120 -12.32 8.10 7.88
C VAL A 120 -10.84 8.12 7.47
N ASP A 121 -10.49 8.97 6.51
CA ASP A 121 -9.12 9.21 6.05
C ASP A 121 -8.20 9.76 7.15
N LEU A 122 -8.79 10.34 8.20
CA LEU A 122 -8.04 10.83 9.35
C LEU A 122 -7.87 9.78 10.45
N LEU A 123 -8.43 8.58 10.32
CA LEU A 123 -8.25 7.53 11.31
C LEU A 123 -6.82 6.97 11.29
N THR A 124 -6.34 6.54 12.46
CA THR A 124 -4.96 6.02 12.60
C THR A 124 -4.96 4.50 12.53
N TRP A 125 -4.51 3.96 11.40
CA TRP A 125 -4.43 2.53 11.09
C TRP A 125 -3.14 1.84 11.58
N ARG A 126 -2.23 2.58 12.23
CA ARG A 126 -0.97 2.08 12.81
C ARG A 126 -0.15 1.19 11.84
N LYS A 127 -0.12 1.54 10.56
CA LYS A 127 0.56 0.79 9.48
C LYS A 127 0.04 -0.64 9.29
N ARG A 128 -1.24 -0.91 9.59
CA ARG A 128 -1.89 -2.23 9.40
C ARG A 128 -3.05 -2.22 8.41
N ALA A 129 -3.32 -1.07 7.83
CA ALA A 129 -4.27 -0.85 6.75
C ALA A 129 -4.00 0.54 6.17
N ALA A 130 -4.52 0.79 4.97
CA ALA A 130 -4.49 2.10 4.34
C ALA A 130 -5.83 2.39 3.67
N LEU A 131 -6.31 3.62 3.77
CA LEU A 131 -7.44 4.10 2.99
C LEU A 131 -6.89 5.09 1.96
N THR A 132 -6.92 4.71 0.69
CA THR A 132 -6.25 5.49 -0.37
C THR A 132 -6.91 5.29 -1.73
N GLN A 133 -6.77 6.28 -2.60
CA GLN A 133 -7.20 6.22 -4.00
C GLN A 133 -6.19 5.50 -4.90
N LEU A 134 -4.95 5.37 -4.43
CA LEU A 134 -3.84 4.77 -5.17
C LEU A 134 -2.89 4.06 -4.21
N ALA A 135 -2.46 2.87 -4.57
CA ALA A 135 -1.55 2.06 -3.78
C ALA A 135 -0.48 1.41 -4.68
N ILE A 136 0.71 1.25 -4.12
CA ILE A 136 1.79 0.47 -4.69
C ILE A 136 2.12 -0.58 -3.63
N GLU A 137 2.03 -1.84 -4.01
CA GLU A 137 2.19 -2.96 -3.11
C GLU A 137 3.41 -3.78 -3.52
N VAL A 138 4.23 -4.15 -2.54
CA VAL A 138 5.42 -4.98 -2.75
C VAL A 138 5.05 -6.40 -2.30
N MET A 139 4.89 -7.28 -3.27
CA MET A 139 4.34 -8.61 -3.07
C MET A 139 5.42 -9.60 -2.65
N ASN A 140 5.00 -10.68 -1.98
CA ASN A 140 5.87 -11.77 -1.54
C ASN A 140 7.03 -11.35 -0.61
N ILE A 141 6.80 -10.34 0.23
CA ILE A 141 7.66 -9.99 1.37
C ILE A 141 6.83 -10.06 2.65
N TYR A 142 7.35 -10.67 3.70
CA TYR A 142 6.63 -10.79 4.95
C TYR A 142 6.49 -9.41 5.64
N PRO A 143 5.36 -9.14 6.34
CA PRO A 143 5.20 -7.94 7.14
C PRO A 143 6.41 -7.63 8.02
N HIS A 144 6.82 -6.36 8.06
CA HIS A 144 7.96 -5.85 8.83
C HIS A 144 9.36 -6.24 8.34
N GLU A 145 9.49 -7.04 7.27
CA GLU A 145 10.81 -7.38 6.70
C GLU A 145 11.33 -6.32 5.72
N ALA A 146 10.46 -5.47 5.18
CA ALA A 146 10.83 -4.41 4.26
C ALA A 146 10.14 -3.09 4.59
N VAL A 147 10.84 -1.98 4.39
CA VAL A 147 10.29 -0.63 4.44
C VAL A 147 10.69 0.14 3.20
N PRO A 148 9.80 1.00 2.66
CA PRO A 148 10.20 1.91 1.59
C PRO A 148 11.30 2.84 2.11
N SER A 149 12.36 3.00 1.33
CA SER A 149 13.44 3.93 1.67
C SER A 149 12.93 5.38 1.64
N PRO A 150 13.60 6.32 2.34
CA PRO A 150 13.31 7.75 2.21
C PRO A 150 13.46 8.27 0.77
N ILE A 151 14.33 7.65 -0.02
CA ILE A 151 14.54 8.00 -1.44
C ILE A 151 13.29 7.70 -2.25
N LEU A 152 12.74 6.49 -2.11
CA LEU A 152 11.52 6.07 -2.79
C LEU A 152 10.34 6.96 -2.40
N ILE A 153 10.16 7.22 -1.10
CA ILE A 153 9.09 8.11 -0.61
C ILE A 153 9.25 9.51 -1.20
N GLY A 154 10.45 10.10 -1.14
CA GLY A 154 10.70 11.43 -1.69
C GLY A 154 10.45 11.53 -3.20
N GLN A 155 10.78 10.48 -3.96
CA GLN A 155 10.48 10.40 -5.38
C GLN A 155 8.97 10.35 -5.63
N LEU A 156 8.25 9.44 -4.96
CA LEU A 156 6.81 9.31 -5.07
C LEU A 156 6.08 10.62 -4.73
N GLU A 157 6.49 11.31 -3.66
CA GLU A 157 5.94 12.60 -3.26
C GLU A 157 6.22 13.70 -4.29
N LYS A 158 7.44 13.71 -4.85
CA LYS A 158 7.83 14.67 -5.90
C LYS A 158 6.99 14.48 -7.16
N TYR A 159 6.76 13.24 -7.58
CA TYR A 159 5.98 12.93 -8.79
C TYR A 159 4.49 13.17 -8.57
N SER A 160 3.95 12.72 -7.44
CA SER A 160 2.51 12.77 -7.17
C SER A 160 2.02 14.10 -6.63
N GLY A 161 2.92 14.95 -6.11
CA GLY A 161 2.57 16.20 -5.41
C GLY A 161 1.83 16.00 -4.08
N VAL A 162 1.75 14.76 -3.57
CA VAL A 162 1.07 14.42 -2.31
C VAL A 162 1.97 13.57 -1.43
N ARG A 163 1.70 13.56 -0.12
CA ARG A 163 2.45 12.74 0.83
C ARG A 163 2.17 11.26 0.66
N TRP A 164 3.20 10.44 0.83
CA TRP A 164 3.08 8.97 0.78
C TRP A 164 3.30 8.36 2.16
N GLY A 165 2.54 7.30 2.46
CA GLY A 165 2.69 6.48 3.65
C GLY A 165 2.88 5.01 3.27
N HIS A 166 3.03 4.14 4.27
CA HIS A 166 3.03 2.70 4.06
C HIS A 166 2.29 1.98 5.18
N ALA A 167 1.79 0.79 4.85
CA ALA A 167 1.21 -0.16 5.76
C ALA A 167 1.75 -1.56 5.44
N TYR A 168 1.66 -2.46 6.41
CA TYR A 168 1.97 -3.88 6.23
C TYR A 168 0.66 -4.64 6.16
N LEU A 169 0.46 -5.35 5.06
CA LEU A 169 -0.69 -6.22 4.85
C LEU A 169 -0.22 -7.66 4.85
N GLN A 170 -1.04 -8.55 5.41
CA GLN A 170 -0.81 -9.98 5.36
C GLN A 170 -2.01 -10.62 4.70
N GLU A 171 -1.82 -11.28 3.56
CA GLU A 171 -2.89 -12.04 2.92
C GLU A 171 -3.44 -13.10 3.87
N ASP A 172 -4.75 -13.33 3.82
CA ASP A 172 -5.37 -14.47 4.48
C ASP A 172 -4.83 -15.74 3.81
N ARG A 173 -4.20 -16.63 4.58
CA ARG A 173 -3.63 -17.90 4.07
C ARG A 173 -4.68 -18.90 3.54
N ASN A 174 -5.95 -18.52 3.52
CA ASN A 174 -7.07 -19.35 3.05
C ASN A 174 -7.97 -18.51 2.12
N ALA A 175 -7.63 -18.46 0.84
CA ALA A 175 -8.58 -18.19 -0.24
C ALA A 175 -8.56 -19.39 -1.20
#